data_AF-A0A3A6K4I5-F1
#
_entry.id   AF-A0A3A6K4I5-F1
#
_cell.length_a   1.000
_cell.length_b   1.000
_cell.length_c   1.000
_cell.angle_alpha   90.00
_cell.angle_beta   90.00
_cell.angle_gamma   90.00
#
_symmetry.space_group_name_H-M   'P 1'
#
loop_
_entity.id
_entity.type
_entity.pdbx_description
1 polymer ?
#
loop_
_entity_poly.entity_id
_entity_poly.type
_entity_poly.pdbx_seq_one_letter_code
_entity_poly.pdbx_strand_id
1 'polypeptide(L)' 'MESQEEQQALDCMTRHIRAFLLQSSEGRKADYGEPCENCEKIKECNFDWLSIMDPLLERSKVKINMVI' A
#
# COMPACT_ATOMS: atom_id res chain seq x y z
N MET A 1 -3.43 -21.51 -5.30
CA MET A 1 -2.92 -20.51 -6.25
C MET A 1 -3.57 -19.21 -5.86
N GLU A 2 -2.77 -18.21 -5.46
CA GLU A 2 -3.29 -16.86 -5.20
C GLU A 2 -3.84 -16.26 -6.51
N SER A 3 -4.91 -15.48 -6.42
CA SER A 3 -5.45 -14.79 -7.58
C SER A 3 -4.49 -13.68 -8.03
N GLN A 4 -4.60 -13.24 -9.28
CA GLN A 4 -3.82 -12.11 -9.78
C GLN A 4 -4.06 -10.82 -8.95
N GLU A 5 -5.28 -10.64 -8.46
CA GLU A 5 -5.67 -9.53 -7.58
C GLU A 5 -4.98 -9.61 -6.22
N GLU A 6 -4.88 -10.81 -5.63
CA GLU A 6 -4.23 -11.03 -4.34
C GLU A 6 -2.72 -10.76 -4.43
N GLN A 7 -2.08 -11.18 -5.53
CA GLN A 7 -0.67 -10.86 -5.78
C GLN A 7 -0.44 -9.34 -5.91
N GLN A 8 -1.32 -8.63 -6.62
CA GLN A 8 -1.23 -7.17 -6.73
C GLN A 8 -1.39 -6.46 -5.38
N ALA A 9 -2.31 -6.95 -4.55
CA ALA A 9 -2.49 -6.44 -3.20
C ALA A 9 -1.23 -6.66 -2.34
N LEU A 10 -0.61 -7.85 -2.43
CA LEU A 10 0.62 -8.18 -1.70
C LEU A 10 1.80 -7.31 -2.13
N ASP A 11 1.95 -7.09 -3.44
CA ASP A 11 3.02 -6.26 -4.00
C ASP A 11 2.86 -4.80 -3.55
N CYS A 12 1.62 -4.28 -3.61
CA CYS A 12 1.29 -2.94 -3.14
C CYS A 12 1.61 -2.79 -1.64
N MET A 13 1.11 -3.70 -0.82
CA MET A 13 1.29 -3.64 0.63
C MET A 13 2.77 -3.77 1.04
N THR A 14 3.51 -4.69 0.43
CA THR A 14 4.95 -4.87 0.71
C THR A 14 5.74 -3.61 0.38
N ARG A 15 5.40 -2.94 -0.73
CA ARG A 15 6.03 -1.69 -1.13
C ARG A 15 5.77 -0.57 -0.12
N HIS A 16 4.53 -0.40 0.34
CA HIS A 16 4.17 0.58 1.36
C HIS A 16 4.85 0.29 2.71
N ILE A 17 4.83 -0.97 3.17
CA ILE A 17 5.52 -1.38 4.41
C ILE A 17 7.01 -1.05 4.36
N ARG A 18 7.68 -1.36 3.24
CA ARG A 18 9.10 -1.07 3.05
C ARG A 18 9.42 0.42 3.17
N ALA A 19 8.62 1.27 2.52
CA ALA A 19 8.83 2.70 2.56
C ALA A 19 8.61 3.27 3.97
N PHE A 20 7.57 2.83 4.69
CA PHE A 20 7.36 3.27 6.07
C PHE A 20 8.47 2.82 7.01
N LEU A 21 9.01 1.62 6.81
CA LEU A 21 10.16 1.16 7.58
C LEU A 21 11.37 2.09 7.36
N LEU A 22 11.63 2.49 6.12
CA LEU A 22 12.73 3.41 5.78
C LEU A 22 12.48 4.81 6.36
N GLN A 23 11.31 5.39 6.12
CA GLN A 23 10.91 6.70 6.66
C GLN A 23 11.04 6.74 8.20
N SER A 24 10.58 5.69 8.88
CA SER A 24 10.69 5.56 10.33
C SER A 24 12.16 5.48 10.78
N SER A 25 12.98 4.67 10.10
CA SER A 25 14.41 4.54 10.41
C SER A 25 15.19 5.84 10.23
N GLU A 26 14.72 6.72 9.34
CA GLU A 26 15.29 8.04 9.05
C GLU A 26 14.70 9.15 9.94
N GLY A 27 13.74 8.84 10.81
CA GLY A 27 13.05 9.82 11.66
C GLY A 27 12.19 10.81 10.86
N ARG A 28 11.76 10.45 9.65
CA ARG A 28 10.91 11.29 8.80
C ARG A 28 9.45 11.15 9.20
N LYS A 29 8.68 12.21 8.94
CA LYS A 29 7.22 12.12 8.97
C LYS A 29 6.77 11.10 7.92
N ALA A 30 5.87 10.19 8.30
CA ALA A 30 5.34 9.20 7.38
C ALA A 30 4.64 9.89 6.19
N ASP A 31 5.04 9.51 4.98
CA ASP A 31 4.41 9.93 3.72
C ASP A 31 3.87 8.69 3.03
N TYR A 32 2.53 8.58 3.00
CA TYR A 32 1.81 7.46 2.40
C TYR A 32 1.85 7.48 0.86
N GLY A 33 2.15 8.62 0.23
CA GLY A 33 2.21 8.79 -1.22
C GLY A 33 3.59 8.51 -1.83
N GLU A 34 4.68 8.69 -1.07
CA GLU A 34 6.06 8.40 -1.49
C GLU A 34 6.24 7.03 -2.19
N PRO A 35 5.65 5.92 -1.70
CA PRO A 35 5.79 4.62 -2.35
C PRO A 35 5.24 4.63 -3.78
N CYS A 36 4.22 5.44 -4.05
CA CYS A 36 3.58 5.52 -5.36
C CYS A 36 4.38 6.33 -6.39
N GLU A 37 5.24 7.27 -5.98
CA GLU A 37 5.95 8.19 -6.89
C GLU A 37 6.70 7.48 -8.03
N ASN A 38 7.30 6.33 -7.71
CA ASN A 38 8.06 5.51 -8.65
C ASN A 38 7.38 4.16 -8.94
N CYS A 39 6.06 4.08 -8.77
CA CYS A 39 5.31 2.85 -8.97
C CYS A 39 4.99 2.64 -10.44
N GLU A 40 5.36 1.48 -10.99
CA GLU A 40 5.08 1.12 -12.39
C GLU A 40 3.57 1.01 -12.69
N LYS A 41 2.75 0.78 -11.65
CA LYS A 41 1.30 0.61 -11.74
C LYS A 41 0.50 1.88 -11.47
N ILE A 42 1.16 3.02 -11.33
CA ILE A 42 0.53 4.27 -10.91
C ILE A 42 -0.50 4.78 -11.93
N LYS A 43 -0.29 4.52 -13.23
CA LYS A 43 -1.23 4.93 -14.29
C LYS A 43 -2.49 4.08 -14.29
N GLU A 44 -2.38 2.83 -13.85
CA GLU A 44 -3.48 1.87 -13.79
C GLU A 44 -4.31 2.06 -12.52
N CYS A 45 -3.68 2.24 -11.35
CA CYS A 45 -4.41 2.43 -10.10
C CYS A 45 -4.75 3.89 -9.78
N ASN A 46 -4.11 4.86 -10.44
CA ASN A 46 -4.32 6.30 -10.20
C ASN A 46 -4.25 6.67 -8.70
N PHE A 47 -3.21 6.20 -8.01
CA PHE A 47 -2.99 6.38 -6.57
C PHE A 47 -4.04 5.73 -5.65
N ASP A 48 -4.96 4.92 -6.18
CA ASP A 48 -5.96 4.20 -5.38
C ASP A 48 -5.36 2.92 -4.77
N TRP A 49 -4.30 3.10 -3.97
CA TRP A 49 -3.63 2.00 -3.27
C TRP A 49 -4.55 1.30 -2.27
N LEU A 50 -5.57 1.99 -1.75
CA LEU A 50 -6.49 1.44 -0.76
C LEU A 50 -7.31 0.33 -1.37
N SER A 51 -7.99 0.59 -2.50
CA SER A 51 -8.77 -0.44 -3.18
C SER A 51 -7.92 -1.59 -3.72
N ILE A 52 -6.66 -1.34 -4.08
CA ILE A 52 -5.73 -2.43 -4.45
C ILE A 52 -5.43 -3.34 -3.24
N MET A 53 -5.33 -2.77 -2.03
CA MET A 53 -5.01 -3.53 -0.82
C MET A 53 -6.23 -4.12 -0.10
N ASP A 54 -7.45 -3.73 -0.47
CA ASP A 54 -8.72 -4.18 0.14
C ASP A 54 -8.80 -5.71 0.35
N PRO A 55 -8.42 -6.58 -0.60
CA PRO A 55 -8.49 -8.04 -0.40
C PRO A 55 -7.68 -8.55 0.80
N LEU A 56 -6.58 -7.87 1.13
CA LEU A 56 -5.74 -8.19 2.28
C LEU A 56 -6.27 -7.52 3.55
N LEU A 57 -6.77 -6.28 3.43
CA LEU A 57 -7.31 -5.53 4.56
C LEU A 57 -8.53 -6.23 5.17
N GLU A 58 -9.45 -6.72 4.36
CA GLU A 58 -10.63 -7.49 4.83
C GLU A 58 -10.22 -8.72 5.66
N ARG A 59 -9.11 -9.36 5.31
CA ARG A 59 -8.60 -10.56 5.99
C ARG A 59 -7.77 -10.23 7.24
N SER A 60 -7.19 -9.03 7.30
CA SER A 60 -6.25 -8.62 8.35
C SER A 60 -6.88 -8.39 9.74
N LYS A 61 -8.22 -8.30 9.82
CA LYS A 61 -8.98 -7.85 11.01
C LYS A 61 -8.60 -6.43 11.50
N VAL A 62 -7.80 -5.69 10.74
CA VAL A 62 -7.46 -4.29 11.02
C VAL A 62 -8.64 -3.42 10.55
N LYS A 63 -9.13 -2.55 11.44
CA LYS A 63 -10.10 -1.52 11.06
C LYS A 63 -9.34 -0.27 10.63
N ILE A 64 -9.43 0.08 9.35
CA ILE A 64 -8.90 1.34 8.84
C ILE A 64 -10.01 2.39 8.91
N ASN A 65 -9.73 3.48 9.61
CA ASN A 65 -10.52 4.71 9.55
C ASN A 65 -9.63 5.78 8.93
N MET A 66 -9.88 6.12 7.66
CA MET A 66 -9.23 7.28 7.06
C MET A 66 -9.98 8.53 7.49
N VAL A 67 -9.26 9.47 8.11
CA VAL A 67 -9.78 10.82 8.32
C VAL A 67 -9.50 11.57 7.02
N ILE A 68 -10.54 11.81 6.23
CA ILE A 68 -10.49 12.64 5.01
C ILE A 68 -10.50 14.10 5.43
#